data_AF-A0A942WN32-F1
#
_entry.id   AF-A0A942WN32-F1
#
_cell.length_a   1.000
_cell.length_b   1.000
_cell.length_c   1.000
_cell.angle_alpha   90.00
_cell.angle_beta   90.00
_cell.angle_gamma   90.00
#
_symmetry.space_group_name_H-M   'P 1'
#
loop_
_entity.id
_entity.type
_entity.pdbx_description
1 polymer ?
#
loop_
_entity_poly.entity_id
_entity_poly.type
_entity_poly.pdbx_seq_one_letter_code
_entity_poly.pdbx_strand_id
1 'polypeptide(L)'
;MDNKVIKFEDKDIQFAILTPNTYLIDNELVQVESYRNNNRVAVKDINNIRIVKENVIITGYSDGNETIDCNEYDYRRNKLLENANWDEYDECYTFEDLDEEFNYRKFIRNFKQITKCIQEISDPIKVEVEKTTYDTGNKYIKSMFLNGESKRNNLFVYDRESSWIGIVNDCFKELGMEYIGDCGYNSTNNKKVWGNSNHSCIRYVTAFGSYIFGDEFSTPYKPKGTLEDMLNLYERDKAKIEKIIKTKYNKHFGRIDAKDFDFNDILDKLISARNNLDSVQSVKKTENSLYHAKRKVNAIIEEIEMLYREHKENTYNEKESN
;
A
#
# COMPACT_ATOMS: atom_id res chain seq x y z
N MET A 1 1.61 -28.15 -5.33
CA MET A 1 2.23 -26.83 -5.06
C MET A 1 1.48 -25.85 -5.92
N ASP A 2 0.99 -24.76 -5.35
CA ASP A 2 0.26 -23.75 -6.11
C ASP A 2 1.21 -22.61 -6.50
N ASN A 3 0.93 -21.97 -7.63
CA ASN A 3 1.70 -20.82 -8.09
C ASN A 3 1.37 -19.61 -7.21
N LYS A 4 2.38 -19.03 -6.58
CA LYS A 4 2.24 -17.93 -5.62
C LYS A 4 3.03 -16.71 -6.06
N VAL A 5 2.62 -15.53 -5.62
CA VAL A 5 3.42 -14.30 -5.76
C VAL A 5 3.58 -13.61 -4.43
N ILE A 6 4.82 -13.27 -4.11
CA ILE A 6 5.20 -12.46 -2.96
C ILE A 6 5.44 -11.04 -3.45
N LYS A 7 4.73 -10.07 -2.87
CA LYS A 7 4.90 -8.64 -3.16
C LYS A 7 5.61 -7.92 -2.02
N PHE A 8 6.65 -7.17 -2.36
CA PHE A 8 7.35 -6.24 -1.47
C PHE A 8 6.92 -4.81 -1.82
N GLU A 9 5.79 -4.38 -1.25
CA GLU A 9 5.17 -3.08 -1.57
C GLU A 9 6.09 -1.88 -1.31
N ASP A 10 7.01 -1.97 -0.34
CA ASP A 10 7.93 -0.90 0.02
C ASP A 10 9.07 -0.69 -1.00
N LYS A 11 9.33 -1.69 -1.84
CA LYS A 11 10.36 -1.67 -2.88
C LYS A 11 9.81 -1.67 -4.30
N ASP A 12 8.49 -1.83 -4.45
CA ASP A 12 7.85 -2.07 -5.75
C ASP A 12 8.48 -3.27 -6.49
N ILE A 13 8.78 -4.33 -5.74
CA ILE A 13 9.36 -5.58 -6.25
C ILE A 13 8.40 -6.72 -5.94
N GLN A 14 8.28 -7.68 -6.85
CA GLN A 14 7.47 -8.88 -6.64
C GLN A 14 8.15 -10.11 -7.27
N PHE A 15 7.95 -11.26 -6.63
CA PHE A 15 8.53 -12.54 -7.05
C PHE A 15 7.44 -13.59 -7.15
N ALA A 16 7.41 -14.31 -8.27
CA ALA A 16 6.56 -15.48 -8.45
C ALA A 16 7.30 -16.74 -7.99
N ILE A 17 6.64 -17.54 -7.16
CA ILE A 17 6.98 -18.92 -6.84
C ILE A 17 6.16 -19.81 -7.77
N LEU A 18 6.82 -20.39 -8.76
CA LEU A 18 6.17 -21.14 -9.83
C LEU A 18 6.43 -22.64 -9.69
N THR A 19 5.45 -23.44 -10.09
CA THR A 19 5.60 -24.89 -10.23
C THR A 19 6.44 -25.24 -11.45
N PRO A 20 7.03 -26.45 -11.52
CA PRO A 20 7.89 -26.84 -12.63
C PRO A 20 7.16 -26.79 -13.99
N ASN A 21 7.61 -25.91 -14.88
CA ASN A 21 7.12 -25.76 -16.25
C ASN A 21 8.01 -24.78 -17.03
N THR A 22 7.74 -24.62 -18.33
CA THR A 22 8.26 -23.50 -19.12
C THR A 22 7.23 -22.37 -19.14
N TYR A 23 7.66 -21.17 -18.75
CA TYR A 23 6.81 -19.99 -18.69
C TYR A 23 7.30 -18.90 -19.63
N LEU A 24 6.38 -18.09 -20.13
CA LEU A 24 6.65 -16.80 -20.72
C LEU A 24 6.35 -15.72 -19.66
N ILE A 25 7.37 -15.00 -19.23
CA ILE A 25 7.31 -13.99 -18.17
C ILE A 25 8.01 -12.73 -18.67
N ASP A 26 7.33 -11.59 -18.71
CA ASP A 26 7.90 -10.31 -19.18
C ASP A 26 8.59 -10.40 -20.56
N ASN A 27 8.05 -11.24 -21.45
CA ASN A 27 8.58 -11.59 -22.78
C ASN A 27 9.86 -12.44 -22.80
N GLU A 28 10.25 -13.02 -21.67
CA GLU A 28 11.37 -13.96 -21.56
C GLU A 28 10.86 -15.38 -21.27
N LEU A 29 11.48 -16.37 -21.90
CA LEU A 29 11.23 -17.79 -21.63
C LEU A 29 12.00 -18.21 -20.37
N VAL A 30 11.27 -18.66 -19.36
CA VAL A 30 11.82 -19.09 -18.07
C VAL A 30 11.46 -20.55 -17.84
N GLN A 31 12.48 -21.40 -17.78
CA GLN A 31 12.33 -22.82 -17.45
C GLN A 31 12.49 -23.03 -15.94
N VAL A 32 11.43 -23.52 -15.29
CA VAL A 32 11.41 -23.85 -13.87
C VAL A 32 11.49 -25.36 -13.70
N GLU A 33 12.55 -25.83 -13.05
CA GLU A 33 12.80 -27.26 -12.80
C GLU A 33 12.48 -27.63 -11.35
N SER A 34 12.01 -28.86 -11.08
CA SER A 34 11.55 -29.29 -9.75
C SER A 34 12.64 -29.41 -8.69
N TYR A 35 13.92 -29.47 -9.08
CA TYR A 35 15.04 -29.77 -8.19
C TYR A 35 15.94 -28.58 -7.88
N ARG A 36 15.61 -27.37 -8.35
CA ARG A 36 16.45 -26.17 -8.17
C ARG A 36 15.72 -25.06 -7.41
N ASN A 37 16.49 -24.22 -6.70
CA ASN A 37 16.03 -22.95 -6.10
C ASN A 37 15.57 -21.90 -7.13
N ASN A 38 15.37 -22.29 -8.40
CA ASN A 38 14.97 -21.45 -9.52
C ASN A 38 13.45 -21.32 -9.64
N ASN A 39 12.69 -21.80 -8.66
CA ASN A 39 11.23 -21.61 -8.63
C ASN A 39 10.83 -20.17 -8.28
N ARG A 40 11.77 -19.32 -7.84
CA ARG A 40 11.56 -17.89 -7.57
C ARG A 40 12.03 -17.04 -8.73
N VAL A 41 11.10 -16.37 -9.40
CA VAL A 41 11.36 -15.52 -10.56
C VAL A 41 10.88 -14.10 -10.25
N ALA A 42 11.69 -13.08 -10.54
CA ALA A 42 11.26 -11.69 -10.43
C ALA A 42 10.29 -11.38 -11.59
N VAL A 43 9.19 -10.69 -11.32
CA VAL A 43 8.14 -10.43 -12.33
C VAL A 43 7.70 -8.98 -12.29
N LYS A 44 7.56 -8.31 -13.44
CA LYS A 44 7.02 -6.95 -13.54
C LYS A 44 5.50 -6.93 -13.60
N ASP A 45 4.91 -7.81 -14.42
CA ASP A 45 3.46 -7.96 -14.48
C ASP A 45 3.01 -9.40 -14.21
N ILE A 46 2.41 -9.58 -13.03
CA ILE A 46 1.86 -10.87 -12.59
C ILE A 46 0.76 -11.36 -13.54
N ASN A 47 0.02 -10.45 -14.16
CA ASN A 47 -1.12 -10.82 -15.01
C ASN A 47 -0.69 -11.32 -16.39
N ASN A 48 0.62 -11.38 -16.67
CA ASN A 48 1.14 -11.83 -17.96
C ASN A 48 2.01 -13.08 -17.87
N ILE A 49 1.97 -13.81 -16.75
CA ILE A 49 2.64 -15.11 -16.63
C ILE A 49 1.84 -16.15 -17.42
N ARG A 50 2.47 -16.80 -18.41
CA ARG A 50 1.83 -17.81 -19.27
C ARG A 50 2.65 -19.09 -19.33
N ILE A 51 2.01 -20.24 -19.50
CA ILE A 51 2.70 -21.52 -19.73
C ILE A 51 2.97 -21.67 -21.22
N VAL A 52 4.16 -22.16 -21.56
CA VAL A 52 4.54 -22.50 -22.94
C VAL A 52 4.64 -24.01 -23.03
N LYS A 53 3.85 -24.60 -23.93
CA LYS A 53 3.92 -26.02 -24.28
C LYS A 53 4.56 -26.17 -25.64
N GLU A 54 5.55 -27.03 -25.73
CA GLU A 54 6.15 -27.42 -27.00
C GLU A 54 5.51 -28.71 -27.48
N ASN A 55 4.80 -28.63 -28.60
CA ASN A 55 4.18 -29.78 -29.24
C ASN A 55 4.95 -30.09 -30.53
N VAL A 56 5.38 -31.35 -30.66
CA VAL A 56 6.01 -31.83 -31.90
C VAL A 56 4.92 -32.44 -32.77
N ILE A 57 4.68 -31.84 -33.93
CA ILE A 57 3.74 -32.38 -34.93
C ILE A 57 4.50 -32.94 -36.13
N ILE A 58 3.95 -33.97 -36.76
CA ILE A 58 4.42 -34.46 -38.07
C ILE A 58 3.79 -33.57 -39.14
N THR A 59 4.62 -33.01 -40.00
CA THR A 59 4.19 -32.11 -41.08
C THR A 59 4.26 -32.75 -42.47
N GLY A 60 4.93 -33.89 -42.58
CA GLY A 60 5.07 -34.65 -43.81
C GLY A 60 6.17 -35.70 -43.70
N TYR A 61 6.51 -36.30 -44.84
CA TYR A 61 7.53 -37.34 -44.96
C TYR A 61 8.41 -37.05 -46.17
N SER A 62 9.70 -37.39 -46.09
CA SER A 62 10.62 -37.26 -47.22
C SER A 62 11.55 -38.45 -47.37
N ASP A 63 11.83 -38.82 -48.61
CA ASP A 63 12.80 -39.86 -48.96
C ASP A 63 14.18 -39.31 -49.36
N GLY A 64 14.38 -37.98 -49.22
CA GLY A 64 15.58 -37.25 -49.62
C GLY A 64 15.48 -36.60 -51.01
N ASN A 65 14.53 -37.00 -51.86
CA ASN A 65 14.29 -36.41 -53.18
C ASN A 65 12.90 -35.73 -53.27
N GLU A 66 11.89 -36.38 -52.70
CA GLU A 66 10.51 -35.90 -52.64
C GLU A 66 10.12 -35.63 -51.19
N THR A 67 9.25 -34.64 -50.99
CA THR A 67 8.56 -34.41 -49.72
C THR A 67 7.06 -34.45 -49.98
N ILE A 68 6.36 -35.28 -49.22
CA ILE A 68 4.91 -35.44 -49.29
C ILE A 68 4.27 -35.08 -47.95
N ASP A 69 3.04 -34.58 -47.97
CA ASP A 69 2.29 -34.32 -46.74
C ASP A 69 1.76 -35.62 -46.11
N CYS A 70 1.19 -35.51 -44.91
CA CYS A 70 0.69 -36.67 -44.17
C CYS A 70 -0.44 -37.40 -44.91
N ASN A 71 -1.31 -36.69 -45.61
CA ASN A 71 -2.45 -37.29 -46.31
C ASN A 71 -1.99 -38.10 -47.53
N GLU A 72 -1.06 -37.53 -48.30
CA GLU A 72 -0.47 -38.20 -49.47
C GLU A 72 0.37 -39.41 -49.05
N TYR A 73 1.10 -39.31 -47.93
CA TYR A 73 1.82 -40.45 -47.35
C TYR A 73 0.86 -41.58 -46.98
N ASP A 74 -0.23 -41.27 -46.25
CA ASP A 74 -1.23 -42.26 -45.86
C ASP A 74 -1.96 -42.85 -47.08
N TYR A 75 -2.26 -42.04 -48.09
CA TYR A 75 -2.85 -42.52 -49.34
C TYR A 75 -1.94 -43.52 -50.05
N ARG A 76 -0.67 -43.16 -50.28
CA ARG A 76 0.30 -44.05 -50.94
C ARG A 76 0.57 -45.32 -50.12
N ARG A 77 0.66 -45.18 -48.80
CA ARG A 77 0.81 -46.30 -47.87
C ARG A 77 -0.38 -47.25 -47.98
N ASN A 78 -1.60 -46.74 -47.92
CA ASN A 78 -2.81 -47.56 -47.98
C ASN A 78 -2.98 -48.23 -49.33
N LYS A 79 -2.59 -47.56 -50.42
CA LYS A 79 -2.57 -48.16 -51.76
C LYS A 79 -1.63 -49.37 -51.84
N LEU A 80 -0.44 -49.27 -51.22
CA LEU A 80 0.50 -50.40 -51.13
C LEU A 80 0.00 -51.53 -50.22
N LEU A 81 -1.06 -51.29 -49.44
CA LEU A 81 -1.67 -52.26 -48.54
C LEU A 81 -3.00 -52.84 -49.09
N GLU A 82 -3.44 -52.46 -50.31
CA GLU A 82 -4.74 -52.88 -50.85
C GLU A 82 -4.94 -54.40 -50.93
N ASN A 83 -3.85 -55.14 -51.21
CA ASN A 83 -3.84 -56.60 -51.31
C ASN A 83 -3.22 -57.28 -50.08
N ALA A 84 -2.87 -56.51 -49.05
CA ALA A 84 -2.23 -57.03 -47.85
C ALA A 84 -3.26 -57.50 -46.84
N ASN A 85 -3.02 -58.64 -46.21
CA ASN A 85 -3.84 -59.13 -45.10
C ASN A 85 -3.18 -58.79 -43.77
N TRP A 86 -3.92 -58.17 -42.86
CA TRP A 86 -3.46 -57.94 -41.50
C TRP A 86 -3.55 -59.24 -40.71
N ASP A 87 -2.40 -59.73 -40.24
CA ASP A 87 -2.33 -60.85 -39.30
C ASP A 87 -2.39 -60.31 -37.86
N GLU A 88 -3.48 -60.63 -37.16
CA GLU A 88 -3.68 -60.21 -35.77
C GLU A 88 -2.75 -60.92 -34.77
N TYR A 89 -2.23 -62.10 -35.09
CA TYR A 89 -1.34 -62.84 -34.18
C TYR A 89 0.09 -62.27 -34.20
N ASP A 90 0.57 -61.89 -35.39
CA ASP A 90 1.92 -61.37 -35.59
C ASP A 90 1.98 -59.82 -35.66
N GLU A 91 0.82 -59.15 -35.52
CA GLU A 91 0.65 -57.69 -35.64
C GLU A 91 1.36 -57.11 -36.87
N CYS A 92 1.21 -57.79 -38.01
CA CYS A 92 1.90 -57.40 -39.23
C CYS A 92 1.06 -57.62 -40.49
N TYR A 93 1.42 -56.89 -41.56
CA TYR A 93 0.85 -57.12 -42.88
C TYR A 93 1.56 -58.28 -43.57
N THR A 94 0.77 -59.24 -44.04
CA THR A 94 1.20 -60.35 -44.87
C THR A 94 0.81 -60.07 -46.32
N PHE A 95 1.70 -60.43 -47.24
CA PHE A 95 1.55 -60.20 -48.67
C PHE A 95 1.72 -61.55 -49.40
N GLU A 96 0.89 -61.80 -50.41
CA GLU A 96 1.03 -63.01 -51.24
C GLU A 96 2.15 -62.87 -52.28
N ASP A 97 2.44 -61.63 -52.71
CA ASP A 97 3.49 -61.29 -53.66
C ASP A 97 4.70 -60.62 -52.97
N LEU A 98 5.89 -61.15 -53.24
CA LEU A 98 7.16 -60.63 -52.73
C LEU A 98 7.46 -59.22 -53.27
N ASP A 99 7.01 -58.90 -54.48
CA ASP A 99 7.24 -57.58 -55.06
C ASP A 99 6.38 -56.51 -54.34
N GLU A 100 5.15 -56.85 -53.95
CA GLU A 100 4.29 -55.97 -53.16
C GLU A 100 4.87 -55.74 -51.75
N GLU A 101 5.31 -56.81 -51.08
CA GLU A 101 5.98 -56.72 -49.78
C GLU A 101 7.24 -55.84 -49.85
N PHE A 102 8.07 -56.06 -50.87
CA PHE A 102 9.29 -55.29 -51.07
C PHE A 102 8.99 -53.80 -51.28
N ASN A 103 7.98 -53.46 -52.09
CA ASN A 103 7.59 -52.09 -52.36
C ASN A 103 7.05 -51.38 -51.12
N TYR A 104 6.20 -52.06 -50.33
CA TYR A 104 5.71 -51.53 -49.05
C TYR A 104 6.86 -51.28 -48.06
N ARG A 105 7.72 -52.29 -47.83
CA ARG A 105 8.86 -52.16 -46.90
C ARG A 105 9.84 -51.07 -47.36
N LYS A 106 10.09 -50.96 -48.67
CA LYS A 106 10.94 -49.91 -49.26
C LYS A 106 10.34 -48.53 -49.03
N PHE A 107 9.03 -48.37 -49.21
CA PHE A 107 8.33 -47.10 -48.98
C PHE A 107 8.46 -46.62 -47.53
N ILE A 108 8.10 -47.48 -46.55
CA ILE A 108 8.21 -47.16 -45.11
C ILE A 108 9.66 -46.90 -44.70
N ARG A 109 10.62 -47.65 -45.26
CA ARG A 109 12.04 -47.46 -44.94
C ARG A 109 12.56 -46.12 -45.44
N ASN A 110 12.18 -45.73 -46.66
CA ASN A 110 12.76 -44.57 -47.33
C ASN A 110 12.14 -43.25 -46.86
N PHE A 111 10.81 -43.18 -46.73
CA PHE A 111 10.14 -41.95 -46.30
C PHE A 111 10.26 -41.74 -44.79
N LYS A 112 11.10 -40.79 -44.38
CA LYS A 112 11.31 -40.40 -42.98
C LYS A 112 10.41 -39.23 -42.60
N GLN A 113 9.88 -39.28 -41.38
CA GLN A 113 9.02 -38.23 -40.83
C GLN A 113 9.75 -36.89 -40.72
N ILE A 114 9.06 -35.83 -41.12
CA ILE A 114 9.47 -34.44 -40.92
C ILE A 114 8.62 -33.86 -39.81
N THR A 115 9.27 -33.54 -38.69
CA THR A 115 8.61 -32.95 -37.53
C THR A 115 8.82 -31.45 -37.47
N LYS A 116 7.82 -30.75 -36.92
CA LYS A 116 7.88 -29.33 -36.60
C LYS A 116 7.48 -29.15 -35.14
N CYS A 117 8.29 -28.39 -34.41
CA CYS A 117 7.93 -27.94 -33.07
C CYS A 117 7.01 -26.71 -33.21
N ILE A 118 5.84 -26.76 -32.57
CA ILE A 118 4.94 -25.63 -32.43
C ILE A 118 4.86 -25.29 -30.95
N GLN A 119 5.04 -24.00 -30.64
CA GLN A 119 4.85 -23.47 -29.31
C GLN A 119 3.40 -23.03 -29.13
N GLU A 120 2.73 -23.60 -28.16
CA GLU A 120 1.40 -23.19 -27.71
C GLU A 120 1.54 -22.42 -26.41
N ILE A 121 1.06 -21.16 -26.42
CA ILE A 121 1.13 -20.27 -25.27
C ILE A 121 -0.26 -20.23 -24.62
N SER A 122 -0.33 -20.49 -23.32
CA SER A 122 -1.60 -20.46 -22.59
C SER A 122 -2.12 -19.03 -22.37
N ASP A 123 -3.39 -18.95 -21.98
CA ASP A 123 -3.90 -17.76 -21.28
C ASP A 123 -3.11 -17.49 -19.99
N PRO A 124 -3.16 -16.26 -19.45
CA PRO A 124 -2.49 -15.94 -18.20
C PRO A 124 -2.94 -16.86 -17.07
N ILE A 125 -1.96 -17.39 -16.34
CA ILE A 125 -2.25 -18.29 -15.24
C ILE A 125 -2.75 -17.49 -14.03
N LYS A 126 -3.66 -18.09 -13.26
CA LYS A 126 -4.04 -17.56 -11.96
C LYS A 126 -2.91 -17.84 -10.98
N VAL A 127 -2.44 -16.80 -10.30
CA VAL A 127 -1.49 -16.93 -9.19
C VAL A 127 -2.08 -16.35 -7.93
N GLU A 128 -1.83 -17.01 -6.82
CA GLU A 128 -2.25 -16.54 -5.50
C GLU A 128 -1.27 -15.46 -5.03
N VAL A 129 -1.78 -14.29 -4.66
CA VAL A 129 -0.93 -13.21 -4.11
C VAL A 129 -0.92 -13.33 -2.60
N GLU A 130 0.20 -13.75 -2.05
CA GLU A 130 0.38 -13.87 -0.60
C GLU A 130 0.97 -12.55 -0.07
N LYS A 131 0.14 -11.77 0.65
CA LYS A 131 0.58 -10.56 1.35
C LYS A 131 0.97 -10.92 2.78
N THR A 132 2.26 -11.09 3.05
CA THR A 132 2.79 -11.35 4.40
C THR A 132 3.20 -10.04 5.09
N THR A 133 2.28 -9.09 5.23
CA THR A 133 2.56 -7.87 6.01
C THR A 133 2.12 -8.08 7.45
N TYR A 134 3.00 -7.73 8.41
CA TYR A 134 2.66 -7.74 9.83
C TYR A 134 1.54 -6.71 10.08
N ASP A 135 0.45 -7.12 10.73
CA ASP A 135 -0.62 -6.19 11.10
C ASP A 135 -0.16 -5.30 12.25
N THR A 136 -0.04 -4.00 11.96
CA THR A 136 0.42 -2.99 12.91
C THR A 136 -0.71 -2.39 13.74
N GLY A 137 -1.98 -2.70 13.41
CA GLY A 137 -3.15 -2.01 13.97
C GLY A 137 -3.30 -0.54 13.54
N ASN A 138 -2.36 -0.01 12.74
CA ASN A 138 -2.37 1.37 12.27
C ASN A 138 -2.11 1.42 10.76
N LYS A 139 -3.12 1.87 9.99
CA LYS A 139 -3.07 1.92 8.51
C LYS A 139 -1.94 2.79 7.94
N TYR A 140 -1.34 3.67 8.74
CA TYR A 140 -0.22 4.52 8.34
C TYR A 140 1.16 3.93 8.66
N ILE A 141 1.22 2.79 9.37
CA ILE A 141 2.49 2.15 9.74
C ILE A 141 2.57 0.80 9.02
N LYS A 142 3.62 0.60 8.22
CA LYS A 142 3.83 -0.62 7.44
C LYS A 142 5.13 -1.31 7.83
N SER A 143 5.15 -2.63 7.81
CA SER A 143 6.38 -3.42 7.92
C SER A 143 7.28 -3.17 6.71
N MET A 144 8.57 -3.00 6.93
CA MET A 144 9.59 -2.83 5.90
C MET A 144 10.24 -4.17 5.56
N PHE A 145 10.60 -4.35 4.29
CA PHE A 145 11.43 -5.46 3.89
C PHE A 145 12.89 -5.19 4.29
N LEU A 146 13.46 -6.07 5.11
CA LEU A 146 14.88 -6.04 5.46
C LEU A 146 15.67 -6.93 4.49
N ASN A 147 16.36 -6.31 3.54
CA ASN A 147 17.52 -6.95 2.93
C ASN A 147 18.72 -6.73 3.88
N GLY A 148 19.42 -7.80 4.26
CA GLY A 148 20.45 -7.85 5.32
C GLY A 148 21.65 -6.89 5.20
N GLU A 149 21.63 -5.94 4.27
CA GLU A 149 22.63 -4.88 4.07
C GLU A 149 22.31 -3.58 4.83
N SER A 150 21.11 -3.42 5.40
CA SER A 150 20.77 -2.21 6.15
C SER A 150 21.49 -2.17 7.50
N LYS A 151 22.46 -1.24 7.66
CA LYS A 151 23.10 -0.93 8.95
C LYS A 151 22.10 -0.48 10.05
N ARG A 152 20.86 -0.17 9.68
CA ARG A 152 19.78 0.20 10.62
C ARG A 152 18.70 -0.88 10.57
N ASN A 153 18.45 -1.54 11.69
CA ASN A 153 17.40 -2.56 11.87
C ASN A 153 16.00 -1.92 11.93
N ASN A 154 15.67 -1.13 10.91
CA ASN A 154 14.39 -0.44 10.83
C ASN A 154 13.33 -1.40 10.28
N LEU A 155 12.45 -1.87 11.16
CA LEU A 155 11.44 -2.88 10.83
C LEU A 155 10.14 -2.28 10.30
N PHE A 156 9.84 -1.02 10.64
CA PHE A 156 8.60 -0.36 10.27
C PHE A 156 8.86 1.05 9.74
N VAL A 157 7.96 1.49 8.87
CA VAL A 157 7.91 2.85 8.33
C VAL A 157 6.56 3.47 8.65
N TYR A 158 6.56 4.71 9.10
CA TYR A 158 5.35 5.50 9.34
C TYR A 158 5.16 6.52 8.22
N ASP A 159 4.07 6.39 7.47
CA ASP A 159 3.66 7.29 6.40
C ASP A 159 3.00 8.54 6.98
N ARG A 160 3.86 9.41 7.49
CA ARG A 160 3.50 10.63 8.19
C ARG A 160 2.68 11.61 7.36
N GLU A 161 2.96 11.69 6.05
CA GLU A 161 2.25 12.58 5.12
C GLU A 161 0.76 12.24 5.06
N SER A 162 0.44 10.98 4.71
CA SER A 162 -0.92 10.46 4.67
C SER A 162 -1.58 10.51 6.05
N SER A 163 -0.81 10.22 7.10
CA SER A 163 -1.31 10.22 8.48
C SER A 163 -1.76 11.59 8.96
N TRP A 164 -0.94 12.62 8.75
CA TRP A 164 -1.26 13.98 9.14
C TRP A 164 -2.55 14.47 8.48
N ILE A 165 -2.71 14.25 7.17
CA ILE A 165 -3.93 14.62 6.45
C ILE A 165 -5.14 13.85 6.99
N GLY A 166 -4.97 12.54 7.25
CA GLY A 166 -6.02 11.72 7.83
C GLY A 166 -6.46 12.18 9.21
N ILE A 167 -5.52 12.51 10.10
CA ILE A 167 -5.81 13.05 11.44
C ILE A 167 -6.58 14.37 11.33
N VAL A 168 -6.17 15.27 10.43
CA VAL A 168 -6.88 16.53 10.18
C VAL A 168 -8.32 16.29 9.74
N ASN A 169 -8.52 15.39 8.78
CA ASN A 169 -9.84 15.06 8.25
C ASN A 169 -10.76 14.46 9.34
N ASP A 170 -10.24 13.48 10.09
CA ASP A 170 -10.99 12.83 11.17
C ASP A 170 -11.37 13.84 12.26
N CYS A 171 -10.43 14.70 12.68
CA CYS A 171 -10.68 15.72 13.70
C CYS A 171 -11.69 16.79 13.26
N PHE A 172 -11.61 17.28 12.02
CA PHE A 172 -12.58 18.25 11.51
C PHE A 172 -13.97 17.64 11.33
N LYS A 173 -14.04 16.38 10.89
CA LYS A 173 -15.30 15.65 10.77
C LYS A 173 -15.97 15.47 12.13
N GLU A 174 -15.22 15.12 13.17
CA GLU A 174 -15.72 15.03 14.56
C GLU A 174 -16.28 16.36 15.06
N LEU A 175 -15.66 17.48 14.68
CA LEU A 175 -16.11 18.84 15.05
C LEU A 175 -17.27 19.36 14.17
N GLY A 176 -17.74 18.56 13.21
CA GLY A 176 -18.83 18.94 12.30
C GLY A 176 -18.43 20.04 11.31
N MET A 177 -17.17 20.07 10.88
CA MET A 177 -16.69 20.98 9.84
C MET A 177 -16.71 20.30 8.46
N GLU A 178 -17.10 21.05 7.44
CA GLU A 178 -17.22 20.57 6.06
C GLU A 178 -15.93 20.82 5.26
N TYR A 179 -15.48 19.83 4.48
CA TYR A 179 -14.35 20.00 3.58
C TYR A 179 -14.79 20.61 2.24
N ILE A 180 -14.23 21.76 1.88
CA ILE A 180 -14.62 22.52 0.66
C ILE A 180 -13.54 22.50 -0.43
N GLY A 181 -12.53 21.64 -0.30
CA GLY A 181 -11.45 21.50 -1.30
C GLY A 181 -10.36 22.55 -1.16
N ASP A 182 -9.77 22.94 -2.30
CA ASP A 182 -8.75 23.97 -2.35
C ASP A 182 -9.42 25.35 -2.23
N CYS A 183 -9.24 25.98 -1.08
CA CYS A 183 -9.83 27.28 -0.79
C CYS A 183 -8.85 28.22 -0.08
N GLY A 184 -8.97 29.52 -0.35
CA GLY A 184 -8.19 30.53 0.36
C GLY A 184 -8.69 30.73 1.79
N TYR A 185 -7.81 31.13 2.72
CA TYR A 185 -8.16 31.25 4.13
C TYR A 185 -9.38 32.16 4.40
N ASN A 186 -9.56 33.23 3.60
CA ASN A 186 -10.69 34.16 3.72
C ASN A 186 -12.06 33.48 3.57
N SER A 187 -12.19 32.41 2.75
CA SER A 187 -13.47 31.74 2.54
C SER A 187 -13.92 30.93 3.75
N THR A 188 -13.01 30.65 4.68
CA THR A 188 -13.24 29.85 5.90
C THR A 188 -13.55 30.69 7.14
N ASN A 189 -13.48 32.03 7.03
CA ASN A 189 -13.67 32.92 8.17
C ASN A 189 -15.10 32.81 8.72
N ASN A 190 -15.22 32.58 10.03
CA ASN A 190 -16.50 32.40 10.76
C ASN A 190 -17.45 31.34 10.17
N LYS A 191 -16.92 30.39 9.38
CA LYS A 191 -17.68 29.28 8.80
C LYS A 191 -17.13 27.95 9.28
N LYS A 192 -18.01 26.97 9.50
CA LYS A 192 -17.62 25.60 9.85
C LYS A 192 -17.15 24.82 8.63
N VAL A 193 -16.16 25.37 7.92
CA VAL A 193 -15.58 24.78 6.71
C VAL A 193 -14.06 24.81 6.81
N TRP A 194 -13.40 23.86 6.15
CA TRP A 194 -11.95 23.80 6.02
C TRP A 194 -11.55 23.37 4.61
N GLY A 195 -10.32 23.71 4.22
CA GLY A 195 -9.78 23.34 2.92
C GLY A 195 -8.29 23.04 2.98
N ASN A 196 -7.79 22.39 1.94
CA ASN A 196 -6.37 22.16 1.71
C ASN A 196 -6.13 21.97 0.20
N SER A 197 -4.92 22.24 -0.25
CA SER A 197 -4.52 21.89 -1.61
C SER A 197 -4.20 20.40 -1.73
N ASN A 198 -4.55 19.80 -2.87
CA ASN A 198 -4.35 18.37 -3.16
C ASN A 198 -2.87 17.94 -3.25
N HIS A 199 -1.95 18.89 -3.28
CA HIS A 199 -0.50 18.64 -3.40
C HIS A 199 0.29 19.22 -2.22
N SER A 200 -0.40 19.63 -1.16
CA SER A 200 0.19 20.38 -0.07
C SER A 200 0.10 19.64 1.26
N CYS A 201 1.20 19.68 2.02
CA CYS A 201 1.24 19.21 3.38
C CYS A 201 0.27 20.00 4.28
N ILE A 202 0.02 19.50 5.49
CA ILE A 202 -0.99 20.10 6.37
C ILE A 202 -0.67 21.55 6.79
N ARG A 203 0.56 22.05 6.59
CA ARG A 203 0.89 23.48 6.75
C ARG A 203 -0.10 24.41 6.04
N TYR A 204 -0.62 24.00 4.89
CA TYR A 204 -1.50 24.82 4.06
C TYR A 204 -3.00 24.57 4.31
N VAL A 205 -3.35 23.81 5.34
CA VAL A 205 -4.74 23.65 5.74
C VAL A 205 -5.29 25.01 6.17
N THR A 206 -6.37 25.41 5.51
CA THR A 206 -7.10 26.65 5.74
C THR A 206 -8.36 26.36 6.55
N ALA A 207 -8.49 27.06 7.67
CA ALA A 207 -9.71 27.08 8.48
C ALA A 207 -9.71 28.32 9.38
N PHE A 208 -10.88 28.71 9.86
CA PHE A 208 -11.01 29.83 10.81
C PHE A 208 -10.42 31.15 10.29
N GLY A 209 -10.46 31.40 8.98
CA GLY A 209 -9.91 32.62 8.39
C GLY A 209 -8.38 32.66 8.29
N SER A 210 -7.67 31.55 8.52
CA SER A 210 -6.20 31.51 8.52
C SER A 210 -5.63 30.16 8.04
N TYR A 211 -4.33 30.11 7.81
CA TYR A 211 -3.60 28.84 7.87
C TYR A 211 -3.48 28.40 9.33
N ILE A 212 -3.81 27.14 9.62
CA ILE A 212 -3.92 26.70 11.01
C ILE A 212 -2.67 26.03 11.58
N PHE A 213 -1.78 25.57 10.71
CA PHE A 213 -0.55 24.90 11.08
C PHE A 213 0.67 25.77 10.76
N GLY A 214 1.74 25.58 11.53
CA GLY A 214 3.01 26.29 11.36
C GLY A 214 4.01 25.55 10.47
N ASP A 215 5.20 26.13 10.36
CA ASP A 215 6.30 25.65 9.51
C ASP A 215 6.83 24.27 9.90
N GLU A 216 6.57 23.80 11.12
CA GLU A 216 6.96 22.46 11.53
C GLU A 216 6.26 21.35 10.74
N PHE A 217 5.15 21.67 10.07
CA PHE A 217 4.38 20.76 9.23
C PHE A 217 4.64 20.97 7.73
N SER A 218 5.67 21.75 7.38
CA SER A 218 6.04 22.07 5.99
C SER A 218 6.54 20.86 5.19
N THR A 219 7.24 19.93 5.84
CA THR A 219 7.93 18.83 5.15
C THR A 219 7.68 17.53 5.90
N PRO A 220 6.64 16.76 5.53
CA PRO A 220 6.50 15.42 6.08
C PRO A 220 7.66 14.55 5.61
N TYR A 221 8.15 13.69 6.48
CA TYR A 221 9.13 12.66 6.17
C TYR A 221 8.62 11.31 6.66
N LYS A 222 9.20 10.22 6.15
CA LYS A 222 8.81 8.86 6.53
C LYS A 222 9.77 8.31 7.58
N PRO A 223 9.53 8.55 8.89
CA PRO A 223 10.34 7.97 9.96
C PRO A 223 10.30 6.45 9.90
N LYS A 224 11.39 5.84 10.37
CA LYS A 224 11.60 4.41 10.37
C LYS A 224 12.13 4.00 11.74
N GLY A 225 11.69 2.84 12.25
CA GLY A 225 12.11 2.36 13.56
C GLY A 225 11.40 1.07 13.97
N THR A 226 11.32 0.85 15.28
CA THR A 226 10.50 -0.24 15.86
C THR A 226 9.00 0.10 15.74
N LEU A 227 8.13 -0.91 15.87
CA LEU A 227 6.68 -0.68 15.86
C LEU A 227 6.26 0.26 17.00
N GLU A 228 6.80 0.04 18.20
CA GLU A 228 6.54 0.86 19.38
C GLU A 228 6.93 2.32 19.15
N ASP A 229 8.12 2.59 18.60
CA ASP A 229 8.56 3.95 18.27
C ASP A 229 7.61 4.64 17.28
N MET A 230 7.18 3.91 16.25
CA MET A 230 6.31 4.45 15.21
C MET A 230 4.90 4.73 15.75
N LEU A 231 4.35 3.85 16.59
CA LEU A 231 3.06 4.07 17.27
C LEU A 231 3.13 5.28 18.21
N ASN A 232 4.18 5.37 19.03
CA ASN A 232 4.41 6.50 19.93
C ASN A 232 4.59 7.82 19.16
N LEU A 233 5.14 7.78 17.96
CA LEU A 233 5.28 8.96 17.10
C LEU A 233 3.94 9.37 16.48
N TYR A 234 3.16 8.41 16.02
CA TYR A 234 1.79 8.64 15.51
C TYR A 234 0.91 9.28 16.58
N GLU A 235 0.88 8.75 17.81
CA GLU A 235 0.05 9.32 18.89
C GLU A 235 0.49 10.73 19.28
N ARG A 236 1.79 11.02 19.27
CA ARG A 236 2.31 12.38 19.49
C ARG A 236 1.87 13.35 18.40
N ASP A 237 1.95 12.94 17.13
CA ASP A 237 1.50 13.76 16.01
C ASP A 237 -0.01 14.00 16.10
N LYS A 238 -0.78 12.95 16.35
CA LYS A 238 -2.24 13.00 16.52
C LYS A 238 -2.64 13.99 17.61
N ALA A 239 -2.09 13.83 18.82
CA ALA A 239 -2.37 14.73 19.94
C ALA A 239 -1.99 16.18 19.62
N LYS A 240 -0.85 16.42 18.94
CA LYS A 240 -0.41 17.76 18.57
C LYS A 240 -1.35 18.41 17.54
N ILE A 241 -1.70 17.69 16.48
CA ILE A 241 -2.57 18.15 15.40
C ILE A 241 -3.97 18.45 15.95
N GLU A 242 -4.57 17.50 16.67
CA GLU A 242 -5.89 17.66 17.26
C GLU A 242 -5.93 18.84 18.24
N LYS A 243 -4.89 19.01 19.08
CA LYS A 243 -4.81 20.14 20.01
C LYS A 243 -4.87 21.48 19.27
N ILE A 244 -4.14 21.63 18.17
CA ILE A 244 -4.14 22.86 17.36
C ILE A 244 -5.55 23.13 16.81
N ILE A 245 -6.18 22.11 16.19
CA ILE A 245 -7.51 22.23 15.60
C ILE A 245 -8.54 22.59 16.68
N LYS A 246 -8.62 21.80 17.76
CA LYS A 246 -9.60 21.97 18.86
C LYS A 246 -9.44 23.33 19.54
N THR A 247 -8.21 23.79 19.75
CA THR A 247 -7.94 25.12 20.33
C THR A 247 -8.49 26.24 19.44
N LYS A 248 -8.25 26.18 18.13
CA LYS A 248 -8.79 27.18 17.20
C LYS A 248 -10.30 27.07 17.07
N TYR A 249 -10.85 25.85 17.01
CA TYR A 249 -12.30 25.64 16.95
C TYR A 249 -13.01 26.26 18.15
N ASN A 250 -12.53 26.00 19.37
CA ASN A 250 -13.12 26.56 20.59
C ASN A 250 -13.00 28.09 20.62
N LYS A 251 -11.93 28.67 20.10
CA LYS A 251 -11.78 30.13 20.00
C LYS A 251 -12.82 30.78 19.06
N HIS A 252 -13.22 30.10 17.99
CA HIS A 252 -14.12 30.65 16.96
C HIS A 252 -15.59 30.26 17.17
N PHE A 253 -15.85 29.06 17.67
CA PHE A 253 -17.18 28.46 17.75
C PHE A 253 -17.52 27.90 19.13
N GLY A 254 -16.59 27.95 20.07
CA GLY A 254 -16.87 27.58 21.45
C GLY A 254 -17.92 28.54 22.01
N ARG A 255 -19.09 28.00 22.35
CA ARG A 255 -20.00 28.68 23.26
C ARG A 255 -19.38 28.59 24.64
N ILE A 256 -18.82 29.70 25.14
CA ILE A 256 -18.58 29.83 26.56
C ILE A 256 -19.93 30.23 27.16
N ASP A 257 -20.73 29.25 27.55
CA ASP A 257 -21.87 29.53 28.40
C ASP A 257 -21.30 29.86 29.79
N ALA A 258 -21.35 31.12 30.21
CA ALA A 258 -20.75 31.57 31.46
C ALA A 258 -21.30 30.81 32.69
N LYS A 259 -22.46 30.16 32.54
CA LYS A 259 -23.13 29.34 33.55
C LYS A 259 -22.49 27.97 33.78
N ASP A 260 -21.77 27.43 32.80
CA ASP A 260 -21.08 26.12 32.89
C ASP A 260 -19.60 26.28 33.27
N PHE A 261 -19.17 27.52 33.55
CA PHE A 261 -17.79 27.86 33.86
C PHE A 261 -17.59 27.93 35.38
N ASP A 262 -16.89 26.95 35.96
CA ASP A 262 -16.48 27.02 37.36
C ASP A 262 -15.24 27.93 37.49
N PHE A 263 -15.51 29.22 37.66
CA PHE A 263 -14.48 30.23 37.86
C PHE A 263 -13.56 29.91 39.06
N ASN A 264 -14.07 29.23 40.08
CA ASN A 264 -13.28 28.89 41.27
C ASN A 264 -12.25 27.79 40.96
N ASP A 265 -12.64 26.73 40.24
CA ASP A 265 -11.72 25.65 39.84
C ASP A 265 -10.55 26.17 38.97
N ILE A 266 -10.82 27.14 38.09
CA ILE A 266 -9.78 27.76 37.26
C ILE A 266 -8.86 28.64 38.10
N LEU A 267 -9.43 29.43 39.02
CA LEU A 267 -8.64 30.25 39.93
C LEU A 267 -7.74 29.38 40.82
N ASP A 268 -8.26 28.28 41.35
CA ASP A 268 -7.53 27.32 42.18
C ASP A 268 -6.38 26.66 41.42
N LYS A 269 -6.60 26.29 40.15
CA LYS A 269 -5.55 25.75 39.27
C LYS A 269 -4.46 26.77 38.97
N LEU A 270 -4.83 28.03 38.75
CA LEU A 270 -3.87 29.10 38.48
C LEU A 270 -3.08 29.50 39.72
N ILE A 271 -3.72 29.57 40.89
CA ILE A 271 -3.07 29.77 42.19
C ILE A 271 -2.11 28.61 42.47
N SER A 272 -2.52 27.37 42.20
CA SER A 272 -1.64 26.20 42.35
C SER A 272 -0.44 26.26 41.40
N ALA A 273 -0.64 26.68 40.14
CA ALA A 273 0.45 26.89 39.19
C ALA A 273 1.41 27.99 39.62
N ARG A 274 0.89 29.09 40.19
CA ARG A 274 1.70 30.17 40.79
C ARG A 274 2.52 29.65 41.97
N ASN A 275 1.89 28.93 42.90
CA ASN A 275 2.58 28.36 44.06
C ASN A 275 3.69 27.39 43.65
N ASN A 276 3.45 26.60 42.59
CA ASN A 276 4.47 25.72 42.00
C ASN A 276 5.61 26.51 41.34
N LEU A 277 5.34 27.66 40.71
CA LEU A 277 6.39 28.55 40.20
C LEU A 277 7.16 29.24 41.32
N ASP A 278 6.52 29.51 42.45
CA ASP A 278 7.15 30.11 43.63
C ASP A 278 8.08 29.13 44.36
N SER A 279 7.84 27.82 44.26
CA SER A 279 8.72 26.79 44.82
C SER A 279 9.94 26.45 43.95
N VAL A 280 10.00 26.92 42.70
CA VAL A 280 11.17 26.72 41.82
C VAL A 280 12.33 27.61 42.27
N GLN A 281 13.42 26.98 42.71
CA GLN A 281 14.70 27.67 42.91
C GLN A 281 15.33 28.00 41.55
N SER A 282 15.44 29.30 41.23
CA SER A 282 16.15 29.75 40.03
C SER A 282 17.66 29.73 40.23
N VAL A 283 18.38 29.41 39.15
CA VAL A 283 19.82 29.67 39.02
C VAL A 283 19.98 30.96 38.21
N LYS A 284 21.06 31.74 38.40
CA LYS A 284 21.29 33.06 37.75
C LYS A 284 20.91 33.16 36.25
N LYS A 285 21.01 32.06 35.49
CA LYS A 285 20.71 32.01 34.05
C LYS A 285 19.21 32.00 33.71
N THR A 286 18.34 31.60 34.65
CA THR A 286 16.88 31.42 34.43
C THR A 286 16.01 32.38 35.24
N GLU A 287 16.62 33.28 35.99
CA GLU A 287 15.94 34.21 36.91
C GLU A 287 14.97 35.16 36.18
N ASN A 288 15.42 35.76 35.07
CA ASN A 288 14.56 36.63 34.23
C ASN A 288 13.38 35.86 33.60
N SER A 289 13.60 34.63 33.12
CA SER A 289 12.52 33.81 32.55
C SER A 289 11.48 33.42 33.62
N LEU A 290 11.94 33.09 34.84
CA LEU A 290 11.06 32.76 35.94
C LEU A 290 10.25 33.99 36.38
N TYR A 291 10.88 35.16 36.46
CA TYR A 291 10.21 36.42 36.75
C TYR A 291 9.10 36.74 35.73
N HIS A 292 9.39 36.60 34.43
CA HIS A 292 8.39 36.82 33.38
C HIS A 292 7.25 35.81 33.41
N ALA A 293 7.54 34.53 33.72
CA ALA A 293 6.51 33.50 33.87
C ALA A 293 5.57 33.82 35.04
N LYS A 294 6.12 34.17 36.23
CA LYS A 294 5.33 34.60 37.39
C LYS A 294 4.45 35.80 37.07
N ARG A 295 5.01 36.81 36.40
CA ARG A 295 4.27 38.01 36.02
C ARG A 295 3.11 37.72 35.06
N LYS A 296 3.29 36.81 34.10
CA LYS A 296 2.22 36.37 33.19
C LYS A 296 1.10 35.64 33.93
N VAL A 297 1.45 34.73 34.85
CA VAL A 297 0.44 34.01 35.65
C VAL A 297 -0.36 34.98 36.52
N ASN A 298 0.31 35.94 37.17
CA ASN A 298 -0.39 36.96 37.98
C ASN A 298 -1.34 37.82 37.14
N ALA A 299 -0.91 38.27 35.95
CA ALA A 299 -1.78 39.05 35.07
C ALA A 299 -3.03 38.27 34.64
N ILE A 300 -2.91 36.97 34.38
CA ILE A 300 -4.05 36.10 34.04
C ILE A 300 -4.98 35.90 35.25
N ILE A 301 -4.43 35.75 36.47
CA ILE A 301 -5.22 35.67 37.70
C ILE A 301 -6.04 36.96 37.88
N GLU A 302 -5.40 38.12 37.77
CA GLU A 302 -6.07 39.43 37.89
C GLU A 302 -7.18 39.61 36.85
N GLU A 303 -6.92 39.23 35.59
CA GLU A 303 -7.90 39.31 34.50
C GLU A 303 -9.13 38.42 34.77
N ILE A 304 -8.92 37.20 35.26
CA ILE A 304 -10.01 36.28 35.61
C ILE A 304 -10.79 36.76 36.83
N GLU A 305 -10.13 37.33 37.85
CA GLU A 305 -10.79 37.92 39.00
C GLU A 305 -11.66 39.13 38.64
N MET A 306 -11.25 39.93 37.65
CA MET A 306 -12.07 41.03 37.12
C MET A 306 -13.30 40.49 36.40
N LEU A 307 -13.11 39.54 35.48
CA LEU A 307 -14.21 38.92 34.73
C LEU A 307 -15.23 38.24 35.65
N TYR A 308 -14.76 37.59 36.72
CA TYR A 308 -15.63 36.99 37.72
C TYR A 308 -16.45 38.02 38.50
N ARG A 309 -15.85 39.18 38.85
CA ARG A 309 -16.56 40.29 39.49
C ARG A 309 -17.64 40.88 38.57
N GLU A 310 -17.29 41.17 37.32
CA GLU A 310 -18.23 41.68 36.32
C GLU A 310 -19.40 40.71 36.09
N HIS A 311 -19.12 39.40 36.03
CA HIS A 311 -20.16 38.39 35.90
C HIS A 311 -21.11 38.38 37.10
N LYS A 312 -20.57 38.47 38.33
CA LYS A 312 -21.36 38.47 39.56
C LYS A 312 -22.26 39.72 39.67
N GLU A 313 -21.76 40.88 39.27
CA GLU A 313 -22.52 42.15 39.25
C GLU A 313 -23.65 42.12 38.20
N ASN A 314 -23.36 41.64 36.99
CA ASN A 314 -24.38 41.51 35.93
C ASN A 314 -25.50 40.52 36.31
N THR A 315 -25.15 39.43 36.99
CA THR A 315 -26.13 38.43 37.48
C THR A 315 -27.00 38.98 38.62
N TYR A 316 -26.50 39.95 39.40
CA TYR A 316 -27.26 40.61 40.46
C TYR A 316 -28.25 41.63 39.88
N ASN A 317 -27.82 42.43 38.90
CA ASN A 317 -28.65 43.44 38.24
C ASN A 317 -29.81 42.83 37.41
N GLU A 318 -29.61 41.64 36.81
CA GLU A 318 -30.67 40.89 36.12
C GLU A 318 -31.75 40.34 37.07
N LYS A 319 -31.43 40.15 38.35
CA LYS A 319 -32.39 39.72 39.39
C LYS A 319 -33.19 40.86 39.99
N GLU A 320 -32.69 42.10 39.96
CA GLU A 320 -33.42 43.28 40.44
C GLU A 320 -34.33 43.92 39.36
N SER A 321 -34.16 43.52 38.09
CA SER A 321 -34.91 44.06 36.94
C SER A 321 -36.08 43.16 36.47
N ASN A 322 -36.37 42.07 37.18
CA ASN A 322 -37.50 41.14 36.94
C ASN A 322 -38.40 41.04 38.17
#